data_AF-A0AAQ0BXB9-F1
#
_entry.id   AF-A0AAQ0BXB9-F1
#
_cell.length_a   1.000
_cell.length_b   1.000
_cell.length_c   1.000
_cell.angle_alpha   90.00
_cell.angle_beta   90.00
_cell.angle_gamma   90.00
#
_symmetry.space_group_name_H-M   'P 1'
#
loop_
_entity.id
_entity.type
_entity.pdbx_description
1 polymer ?
#
loop_
_entity_poly.entity_id
_entity_poly.type
_entity_poly.pdbx_seq_one_letter_code
_entity_poly.pdbx_strand_id
1 'polypeptide(L)'
;MKRLAALMMAVVPLMAMSTVVDAAQEEPDPLTADIQLVVPDQSDNEETTDVHDYRYSDELDVHKIISIESNSTACGVTPAVMTYEDSHGELHIMRYQVVGYGCQSENG
;
A
#
# COMPACT_ATOMS: atom_id res chain seq x y z
N MET A 1 35.65 54.35 -36.50
CA MET A 1 34.47 55.17 -36.13
C MET A 1 34.05 54.69 -34.74
N LYS A 2 34.52 55.37 -33.69
CA LYS A 2 33.81 56.40 -32.88
C LYS A 2 32.72 55.80 -31.98
N ARG A 3 32.93 56.03 -30.67
CA ARG A 3 32.15 55.64 -29.48
C ARG A 3 30.73 56.21 -29.52
N LEU A 4 29.79 55.58 -28.79
CA LEU A 4 28.82 56.27 -27.94
C LEU A 4 28.22 55.29 -26.91
N ALA A 5 28.34 55.67 -25.65
CA ALA A 5 27.73 55.06 -24.49
C ALA A 5 26.49 55.87 -24.07
N ALA A 6 25.67 55.23 -23.22
CA ALA A 6 24.67 55.80 -22.30
C ALA A 6 23.34 56.32 -22.88
N LEU A 7 22.23 55.83 -22.32
CA LEU A 7 21.45 56.65 -21.38
C LEU A 7 20.64 55.78 -20.41
N MET A 8 20.75 56.15 -19.13
CA MET A 8 20.01 55.62 -17.99
C MET A 8 18.51 55.89 -18.14
N MET A 9 17.66 54.91 -17.83
CA MET A 9 16.41 55.20 -17.14
C MET A 9 16.41 54.37 -15.87
N ALA A 10 16.67 55.07 -14.76
CA ALA A 10 16.50 54.56 -13.43
C ALA A 10 15.01 54.28 -13.19
N VAL A 11 14.69 53.04 -12.85
CA VAL A 11 13.50 52.74 -12.04
C VAL A 11 13.93 51.73 -10.99
N VAL A 12 14.00 52.21 -9.75
CA VAL A 12 14.27 51.45 -8.52
C VAL A 12 13.10 51.78 -7.59
N PRO A 13 12.58 50.89 -6.74
CA PRO A 13 12.23 49.47 -6.91
C PRO A 13 10.77 49.21 -6.44
N LEU A 14 10.15 48.07 -6.77
CA LEU A 14 9.02 47.57 -5.98
C LEU A 14 9.52 46.40 -5.13
N MET A 15 9.55 46.62 -3.82
CA MET A 15 10.00 45.64 -2.84
C MET A 15 9.03 44.45 -2.81
N ALA A 16 9.50 43.27 -3.22
CA ALA A 16 8.91 42.01 -2.76
C ALA A 16 9.76 41.54 -1.59
N MET A 17 9.23 41.70 -0.38
CA MET A 17 9.81 41.07 0.82
C MET A 17 9.52 39.58 0.72
N SER A 18 10.43 38.80 0.13
CA SER A 18 10.42 37.36 0.30
C SER A 18 10.81 37.09 1.74
N THR A 19 9.84 36.60 2.51
CA THR A 19 10.02 36.15 3.88
C THR A 19 11.19 35.19 3.94
N VAL A 20 12.13 35.45 4.85
CA VAL A 20 13.07 34.46 5.32
C VAL A 20 12.26 33.23 5.75
N VAL A 21 12.35 32.13 5.00
CA VAL A 21 12.04 30.82 5.56
C VAL A 21 13.24 30.53 6.45
N ASP A 22 12.97 30.62 7.74
CA ASP A 22 13.89 30.23 8.80
C ASP A 22 14.35 28.79 8.50
N ALA A 23 15.66 28.63 8.30
CA ALA A 23 16.30 27.33 8.23
C ALA A 23 16.30 26.74 9.64
N ALA A 24 15.14 26.31 10.11
CA ALA A 24 15.06 25.30 11.15
C ALA A 24 15.68 24.04 10.55
N GLN A 25 16.94 23.80 10.93
CA GLN A 25 17.58 22.51 10.79
C GLN A 25 16.79 21.54 11.66
N GLU A 26 15.80 20.88 11.07
CA GLU A 26 15.22 19.68 11.68
C GLU A 26 16.29 18.58 11.54
N GLU A 27 16.91 18.20 12.65
CA GLU A 27 17.80 17.04 12.68
C GLU A 27 16.99 15.81 12.23
N PRO A 28 17.41 15.10 11.16
CA PRO A 28 16.71 13.91 10.74
C PRO A 28 16.80 12.85 11.84
N ASP A 29 15.65 12.30 12.23
CA ASP A 29 15.53 11.26 13.27
C ASP A 29 16.51 10.12 12.99
N PRO A 30 17.40 9.76 13.94
CA PRO A 30 18.40 8.71 13.75
C PRO A 30 17.80 7.33 13.44
N LEU A 31 16.49 7.14 13.64
CA LEU A 31 15.80 5.87 13.36
C LEU A 31 15.59 5.58 11.87
N THR A 32 15.89 6.53 10.98
CA THR A 32 15.65 6.36 9.53
C THR A 32 16.89 5.86 8.77
N ALA A 33 18.07 5.82 9.39
CA ALA A 33 19.32 5.45 8.72
C ALA A 33 19.48 3.93 8.47
N ASP A 34 18.75 3.08 9.20
CA ASP A 34 18.90 1.63 9.13
C ASP A 34 17.94 0.95 8.13
N ILE A 35 17.02 1.69 7.50
CA ILE A 35 16.02 1.14 6.55
C ILE A 35 16.57 1.13 5.10
N GLN A 36 17.89 1.00 4.93
CA GLN A 36 18.50 0.96 3.60
C GLN A 36 19.58 -0.10 3.47
N LEU A 37 19.27 -1.36 3.79
CA LEU A 37 20.06 -2.50 3.29
C LEU A 37 19.33 -3.85 3.33
N VAL A 38 18.10 -3.89 2.85
CA VAL A 38 17.57 -5.10 2.21
C VAL A 38 16.81 -4.63 0.98
N VAL A 39 17.49 -4.59 -0.16
CA VAL A 39 16.78 -4.72 -1.44
C VAL A 39 16.43 -6.20 -1.48
N PRO A 40 15.17 -6.63 -1.27
CA PRO A 40 14.83 -7.97 -1.66
C PRO A 40 15.10 -8.02 -3.16
N ASP A 41 15.98 -8.92 -3.57
CA ASP A 41 16.07 -9.37 -4.95
C ASP A 41 14.70 -9.93 -5.30
N GLN A 42 13.81 -9.05 -5.79
CA GLN A 42 12.49 -9.41 -6.28
C GLN A 42 12.72 -10.07 -7.64
N SER A 43 13.20 -11.31 -7.59
CA SER A 43 12.89 -12.32 -8.58
C SER A 43 11.37 -12.58 -8.49
N ASP A 44 10.57 -11.61 -8.93
CA ASP A 44 9.14 -11.77 -9.12
C ASP A 44 8.96 -12.67 -10.34
N ASN A 45 9.10 -13.97 -10.12
CA ASN A 45 8.21 -14.90 -10.78
C ASN A 45 6.85 -14.63 -10.13
N GLU A 46 6.14 -13.61 -10.61
CA GLU A 46 4.74 -13.37 -10.30
C GLU A 46 3.96 -14.53 -10.93
N GLU A 47 4.02 -15.68 -10.28
CA GLU A 47 3.03 -16.71 -10.46
C GLU A 47 1.74 -16.08 -9.96
N THR A 48 0.94 -15.58 -10.90
CA THR A 48 -0.38 -15.06 -10.61
C THR A 48 -1.21 -16.24 -10.13
N THR A 49 -1.24 -16.47 -8.81
CA THR A 49 -2.12 -17.46 -8.22
C THR A 49 -3.55 -16.98 -8.47
N ASP A 50 -4.22 -17.62 -9.43
CA ASP A 50 -5.60 -17.30 -9.76
C ASP A 50 -6.53 -17.63 -8.60
N VAL A 51 -7.56 -16.82 -8.40
CA VAL A 51 -8.52 -17.04 -7.32
C VAL A 51 -9.58 -18.02 -7.80
N HIS A 52 -9.64 -19.20 -7.18
CA HIS A 52 -10.67 -20.20 -7.47
C HIS A 52 -11.83 -20.16 -6.46
N ASP A 53 -13.05 -20.32 -6.93
CA ASP A 53 -14.24 -20.43 -6.08
C ASP A 53 -14.42 -21.88 -5.61
N TYR A 54 -14.39 -22.10 -4.28
CA TYR A 54 -14.65 -23.41 -3.68
C TYR A 54 -16.00 -23.98 -4.11
N ARG A 55 -15.98 -25.22 -4.60
CA ARG A 55 -17.19 -25.99 -4.88
C ARG A 55 -17.34 -27.08 -3.82
N TYR A 56 -18.60 -27.33 -3.44
CA TYR A 56 -18.88 -28.41 -2.51
C TYR A 56 -18.34 -29.73 -3.06
N SER A 57 -17.59 -30.44 -2.23
CA SER A 57 -16.85 -31.66 -2.57
C SER A 57 -15.51 -31.48 -3.28
N ASP A 58 -14.99 -30.24 -3.42
CA ASP A 58 -13.58 -30.05 -3.77
C ASP A 58 -12.71 -30.63 -2.63
N GLU A 59 -11.79 -31.52 -2.98
CA GLU A 59 -10.75 -32.02 -2.08
C GLU A 59 -9.58 -31.04 -2.10
N LEU A 60 -9.34 -30.40 -0.96
CA LEU A 60 -8.27 -29.42 -0.80
C LEU A 60 -7.09 -30.07 -0.08
N ASP A 61 -5.90 -29.96 -0.64
CA ASP A 61 -4.64 -30.33 0.02
C ASP A 61 -4.11 -29.13 0.81
N VAL A 62 -4.74 -28.83 1.96
CA VAL A 62 -4.31 -27.70 2.80
C VAL A 62 -3.23 -28.14 3.77
N HIS A 63 -1.98 -27.72 3.53
CA HIS A 63 -0.88 -27.95 4.46
C HIS A 63 -0.77 -26.83 5.51
N LYS A 64 -0.84 -25.57 5.08
CA LYS A 64 -0.73 -24.40 5.96
C LYS A 64 -1.61 -23.24 5.50
N ILE A 65 -2.38 -22.66 6.41
CA ILE A 65 -3.14 -21.43 6.13
C ILE A 65 -2.19 -20.23 6.29
N ILE A 66 -2.13 -19.39 5.26
CA ILE A 66 -1.33 -18.17 5.24
C ILE A 66 -2.16 -16.97 5.70
N SER A 67 -3.37 -16.81 5.16
CA SER A 67 -4.29 -15.74 5.53
C SER A 67 -5.74 -16.13 5.28
N ILE A 68 -6.65 -15.47 6.01
CA ILE A 68 -8.09 -15.48 5.74
C ILE A 68 -8.59 -14.05 5.82
N GLU A 69 -9.17 -13.56 4.73
CA GLU A 69 -9.89 -12.31 4.67
C GLU A 69 -11.40 -12.58 4.68
N SER A 70 -12.12 -11.98 5.62
CA SER A 70 -13.57 -12.11 5.71
C SER A 70 -14.19 -10.91 6.40
N ASN A 71 -15.46 -10.64 6.11
CA ASN A 71 -16.24 -9.62 6.82
C ASN A 71 -17.11 -10.26 7.90
N SER A 72 -16.55 -10.48 9.09
CA SER A 72 -17.22 -11.15 10.20
C SER A 72 -18.42 -10.38 10.78
N THR A 73 -18.45 -9.05 10.59
CA THR A 73 -19.54 -8.17 11.04
C THR A 73 -20.68 -8.05 10.03
N ALA A 74 -20.53 -8.62 8.84
CA ALA A 74 -21.65 -8.75 7.90
C ALA A 74 -22.78 -9.61 8.52
N CYS A 75 -24.02 -9.36 8.11
CA CYS A 75 -25.16 -10.20 8.44
C CYS A 75 -25.45 -11.18 7.31
N GLY A 76 -25.58 -12.48 7.62
CA GLY A 76 -25.91 -13.52 6.64
C GLY A 76 -24.69 -14.16 5.99
N VAL A 77 -24.88 -14.78 4.82
CA VAL A 77 -23.80 -15.47 4.08
C VAL A 77 -22.99 -14.45 3.28
N THR A 78 -21.67 -14.43 3.49
CA THR A 78 -20.72 -13.49 2.88
C THR A 78 -19.50 -14.24 2.33
N PRO A 79 -18.84 -13.74 1.27
CA PRO A 79 -17.57 -14.32 0.83
C PRO A 79 -16.45 -14.15 1.87
N ALA A 80 -15.54 -15.12 1.87
CA ALA A 80 -14.23 -15.08 2.49
C ALA A 80 -13.18 -15.54 1.46
N VAL A 81 -11.96 -15.04 1.58
CA VAL A 81 -10.81 -15.41 0.76
C VAL A 81 -9.75 -16.02 1.66
N MET A 82 -9.26 -17.20 1.31
CA MET A 82 -8.18 -17.89 2.03
C MET A 82 -6.99 -18.07 1.10
N THR A 83 -5.82 -17.69 1.58
CA THR A 83 -4.54 -18.08 0.98
C THR A 83 -3.98 -19.23 1.79
N TYR A 84 -3.63 -20.34 1.14
CA TYR A 84 -3.02 -21.49 1.79
C TYR A 84 -1.87 -22.05 0.96
N GLU A 85 -0.94 -22.71 1.64
CA GLU A 85 0.14 -23.52 1.07
C GLU A 85 -0.30 -24.98 1.09
N ASP A 86 -0.10 -25.69 -0.02
CA ASP A 86 -0.38 -27.13 -0.12
C ASP A 86 0.79 -28.01 0.32
N SER A 87 0.63 -29.34 0.24
CA SER A 87 1.69 -30.27 0.67
C SER A 87 2.94 -30.27 -0.23
N HIS A 88 2.87 -29.64 -1.40
CA HIS A 88 3.98 -29.45 -2.34
C HIS A 88 4.68 -28.09 -2.16
N GLY A 89 4.14 -27.21 -1.32
CA GLY A 89 4.67 -25.87 -1.07
C GLY A 89 4.13 -24.80 -2.02
N GLU A 90 3.10 -25.11 -2.81
CA GLU A 90 2.47 -24.16 -3.75
C GLU A 90 1.41 -23.32 -3.04
N LEU A 91 1.34 -22.02 -3.39
CA LEU A 91 0.34 -21.11 -2.84
C LEU A 91 -0.94 -21.16 -3.68
N HIS A 92 -2.07 -21.25 -2.99
CA HIS A 92 -3.41 -21.25 -3.58
C HIS A 92 -4.26 -20.16 -2.95
N ILE A 93 -5.06 -19.47 -3.76
CA ILE A 93 -6.05 -18.50 -3.29
C ILE A 93 -7.45 -19.03 -3.61
N MET A 94 -8.24 -19.24 -2.56
CA MET A 94 -9.58 -19.78 -2.66
C MET A 94 -10.62 -18.83 -2.08
N ARG A 95 -11.72 -18.62 -2.79
CA ARG A 95 -12.89 -17.91 -2.29
C ARG A 95 -13.98 -18.91 -1.89
N TYR A 96 -14.59 -18.70 -0.73
CA TYR A 96 -15.67 -19.54 -0.21
C TYR A 96 -16.68 -18.70 0.57
N GLN A 97 -17.80 -19.30 0.97
CA GLN A 97 -18.85 -18.61 1.72
C GLN A 97 -18.76 -18.92 3.22
N VAL A 98 -18.91 -17.89 4.04
CA VAL A 98 -18.99 -17.96 5.51
C VAL A 98 -20.26 -17.27 6.01
N VAL A 99 -20.71 -17.60 7.22
CA VAL A 99 -21.82 -16.89 7.86
C VAL A 99 -21.24 -15.78 8.76
N GLY A 100 -21.61 -14.54 8.48
CA GLY A 100 -21.30 -13.40 9.33
C GLY A 100 -22.25 -13.29 10.52
N TYR A 101 -21.76 -12.73 11.63
CA TYR A 101 -22.46 -12.69 12.92
C TYR A 101 -23.14 -11.36 13.22
N GLY A 102 -23.16 -10.44 12.25
CA GLY A 102 -23.66 -9.06 12.40
C GLY A 102 -25.16 -8.91 12.65
N CYS A 103 -25.96 -9.96 12.50
CA CYS A 103 -27.42 -9.90 12.67
C CYS A 103 -27.87 -9.80 14.14
N GLN A 104 -26.95 -9.82 15.10
CA GLN A 104 -27.26 -9.85 16.54
C GLN A 104 -27.67 -8.48 17.13
N SER A 105 -27.57 -7.39 16.35
CA SER A 105 -27.86 -6.02 16.81
C SER A 105 -29.29 -5.52 16.54
N GLU A 106 -30.15 -6.31 15.90
CA GLU A 106 -31.53 -5.91 15.62
C GLU A 106 -32.53 -6.53 16.62
N ASN A 107 -32.43 -6.11 17.88
CA ASN A 107 -33.58 -6.14 18.79
C ASN A 107 -33.75 -4.73 19.36
N GLY A 108 -34.72 -4.00 18.79
CA GLY A 108 -35.20 -2.72 19.31
C GLY A 108 -36.12 -2.87 20.51
#